data_AF-A0A7G6Y6C6-F1
#
_entry.id   AF-A0A7G6Y6C6-F1
#
_cell.length_a   1.000
_cell.length_b   1.000
_cell.length_c   1.000
_cell.angle_alpha   90.00
_cell.angle_beta   90.00
_cell.angle_gamma   90.00
#
_symmetry.space_group_name_H-M   'P 1'
#
loop_
_entity.id
_entity.type
_entity.pdbx_description
1 polymer ?
#
loop_
_entity_poly.entity_id
_entity_poly.type
_entity_poly.pdbx_seq_one_letter_code
_entity_poly.pdbx_strand_id
1 'polypeptide(L)'
;MREPSFTTCEAWMGQVERYLDGHGGEAMMRRHDVDRDAVLNVARVELDNVDAEGRSRLTHEQLARLVDEPRKTVARARLVLIDSGFEALESDPRRAGHATRVLQRQPSTA
;
A
#
# COMPACT_ATOMS: atom_id res chain seq x y z
N MET A 1 12.76 23.25 12.59
CA MET A 1 12.53 22.76 11.22
C MET A 1 12.18 21.28 11.32
N ARG A 2 11.02 20.86 10.82
CA ARG A 2 10.69 19.43 10.73
C ARG A 2 11.51 18.83 9.60
N GLU A 3 12.28 17.79 9.88
CA GLU A 3 13.02 17.03 8.87
C GLU A 3 12.03 16.38 7.87
N PRO A 4 12.41 16.26 6.58
CA PRO A 4 11.54 15.65 5.57
C PRO A 4 11.41 14.15 5.87
N SER A 5 10.27 13.74 6.43
CA SER A 5 10.01 12.35 6.87
C SER A 5 9.56 11.38 5.76
N PHE A 6 9.97 11.65 4.51
CA PHE A 6 10.03 10.71 3.39
C PHE A 6 11.45 10.83 2.87
N THR A 7 12.31 9.82 3.02
CA THR A 7 13.66 9.97 2.47
C THR A 7 13.70 9.56 1.00
N THR A 8 13.08 8.44 0.59
CA THR A 8 12.92 8.01 -0.82
C THR A 8 11.82 6.95 -1.00
N CYS A 9 11.30 6.77 -2.21
CA CYS A 9 10.44 5.63 -2.59
C CYS A 9 11.10 4.28 -2.25
N GLU A 10 12.41 4.17 -2.47
CA GLU A 10 13.21 2.98 -2.14
C GLU A 10 13.15 2.62 -0.65
N ALA A 11 13.24 3.63 0.24
CA ALA A 11 13.19 3.41 1.68
C ALA A 11 11.80 2.93 2.14
N TRP A 12 10.72 3.36 1.47
CA TRP A 12 9.38 2.86 1.74
C TRP A 12 9.23 1.41 1.27
N MET A 13 9.65 1.11 0.03
CA MET A 13 9.60 -0.25 -0.51
C MET A 13 10.42 -1.24 0.33
N GLY A 14 11.62 -0.84 0.76
CA GLY A 14 12.47 -1.66 1.65
C GLY A 14 11.90 -1.87 3.05
N GLN A 15 10.94 -1.06 3.52
CA GLN A 15 10.19 -1.33 4.75
C GLN A 15 9.10 -2.38 4.51
N VAL A 16 8.38 -2.29 3.40
CA VAL A 16 7.37 -3.28 2.99
C VAL A 16 8.03 -4.66 2.86
N GLU A 17 9.13 -4.76 2.12
CA GLU A 17 9.87 -6.02 1.93
C GLU A 17 10.30 -6.63 3.27
N ARG A 18 10.95 -5.84 4.14
CA ARG A 18 11.38 -6.31 5.47
C ARG A 18 10.22 -6.75 6.36
N TYR A 19 9.07 -6.09 6.29
CA TYR A 19 7.90 -6.47 7.08
C TYR A 19 7.30 -7.80 6.59
N LEU A 20 7.18 -7.98 5.27
CA LEU A 20 6.64 -9.19 4.67
C LEU A 20 7.51 -10.43 4.94
N ASP A 21 8.82 -10.23 5.13
CA ASP A 21 9.77 -11.28 5.51
C ASP A 21 9.73 -11.63 7.01
N GLY A 22 9.05 -10.82 7.82
CA GLY A 22 8.88 -11.07 9.25
C GLY A 22 7.60 -11.84 9.59
N HIS A 23 7.55 -12.41 10.79
CA HIS A 23 6.38 -13.17 11.27
C HIS A 23 5.06 -12.39 11.23
N GLY A 24 5.09 -11.07 11.41
CA GLY A 24 3.92 -10.20 11.27
C GLY A 24 3.38 -10.20 9.83
N GLY A 25 4.26 -10.07 8.85
CA GLY A 25 3.93 -10.16 7.43
C GLY A 25 3.39 -11.53 7.03
N GLU A 26 4.05 -12.61 7.44
CA GLU A 26 3.59 -13.99 7.18
C GLU A 26 2.19 -14.25 7.75
N ALA A 27 1.92 -13.77 8.97
CA ALA A 27 0.59 -13.88 9.58
C ALA A 27 -0.46 -13.08 8.80
N MET A 28 -0.11 -11.87 8.35
CA MET A 28 -1.02 -11.00 7.60
C MET A 28 -1.36 -11.58 6.22
N MET A 29 -0.36 -12.08 5.49
CA MET A 29 -0.54 -12.73 4.18
C MET A 29 -1.43 -13.99 4.30
N ARG A 30 -1.19 -14.82 5.31
CA ARG A 30 -2.06 -15.99 5.58
C ARG A 30 -3.48 -15.61 5.93
N ARG A 31 -3.67 -14.56 6.75
CA ARG A 31 -5.00 -14.06 7.13
C ARG A 31 -5.81 -13.62 5.91
N HIS A 32 -5.16 -12.97 4.94
CA HIS A 32 -5.81 -12.42 3.76
C HIS A 32 -5.80 -13.35 2.54
N ASP A 33 -5.17 -14.52 2.64
CA ASP A 33 -5.09 -15.53 1.57
C ASP A 33 -4.50 -14.91 0.28
N VAL A 34 -3.30 -14.34 0.42
CA VAL A 34 -2.56 -13.68 -0.66
C VAL A 34 -1.07 -13.93 -0.53
N ASP A 35 -0.40 -14.11 -1.67
CA ASP A 35 1.03 -14.38 -1.74
C ASP A 35 1.87 -13.10 -1.64
N ARG A 36 3.10 -13.28 -1.15
CA ARG A 36 4.08 -12.19 -0.98
C ARG A 36 4.31 -11.39 -2.25
N ASP A 37 4.46 -12.08 -3.38
CA ASP A 37 4.76 -11.43 -4.65
C ASP A 37 3.61 -10.55 -5.12
N ALA A 38 2.36 -10.95 -4.89
CA ALA A 38 1.21 -10.11 -5.18
C ALA A 38 1.19 -8.83 -4.31
N VAL A 39 1.53 -8.94 -3.03
CA VAL A 39 1.65 -7.76 -2.14
C VAL A 39 2.75 -6.83 -2.62
N LEU A 40 3.92 -7.36 -2.97
CA LEU A 40 5.05 -6.56 -3.46
C LEU A 40 4.77 -5.91 -4.81
N ASN A 41 4.14 -6.62 -5.75
CA ASN A 41 3.80 -6.07 -7.05
C ASN A 41 2.76 -4.94 -6.92
N VAL A 42 1.75 -5.11 -6.05
CA VAL A 42 0.81 -4.03 -5.72
C VAL A 42 1.54 -2.83 -5.12
N ALA A 43 2.40 -3.04 -4.12
CA ALA A 43 3.14 -1.97 -3.46
C ALA A 43 4.01 -1.18 -4.45
N ARG A 44 4.70 -1.87 -5.37
CA ARG A 44 5.52 -1.24 -6.42
C ARG A 44 4.68 -0.42 -7.39
N VAL A 45 3.60 -1.00 -7.92
CA VAL A 45 2.74 -0.29 -8.88
C VAL A 45 2.06 0.93 -8.25
N GLU A 46 1.61 0.83 -7.00
CA GLU A 46 1.07 2.00 -6.28
C GLU A 46 2.14 3.07 -6.10
N LEU A 47 3.34 2.70 -5.65
CA LEU A 47 4.47 3.61 -5.45
C LEU A 47 4.87 4.36 -6.73
N ASP A 48 4.83 3.70 -7.89
CA ASP A 48 5.11 4.33 -9.18
C ASP A 48 3.99 5.30 -9.63
N ASN A 49 2.82 5.23 -9.01
CA ASN A 49 1.61 5.94 -9.42
C ASN A 49 0.99 6.81 -8.32
N VAL A 50 1.79 7.27 -7.35
CA VAL A 50 1.35 8.26 -6.36
C VAL A 50 1.66 9.70 -6.78
N ASP A 51 0.95 10.66 -6.18
CA ASP A 51 1.33 12.07 -6.24
C ASP A 51 2.45 12.44 -5.24
N ALA A 52 2.83 13.72 -5.20
CA ALA A 52 3.89 14.20 -4.32
C ALA A 52 3.54 14.05 -2.82
N GLU A 53 2.26 13.90 -2.51
CA GLU A 53 1.71 13.66 -1.18
C GLU A 53 1.58 12.17 -0.85
N GLY A 54 1.90 11.26 -1.78
CA GLY A 54 1.77 9.82 -1.59
C GLY A 54 0.36 9.28 -1.84
N ARG A 55 -0.52 10.06 -2.48
CA ARG A 55 -1.88 9.63 -2.79
C ARG A 55 -1.91 8.80 -4.06
N SER A 56 -2.54 7.63 -4.00
CA SER A 56 -2.76 6.77 -5.16
C SER A 56 -3.57 7.50 -6.24
N ARG A 57 -3.04 7.52 -7.47
CA ARG A 57 -3.74 8.04 -8.65
C ARG A 57 -4.53 6.97 -9.40
N LEU A 58 -4.37 5.70 -9.01
CA LEU A 58 -4.98 4.57 -9.69
C LEU A 58 -6.35 4.27 -9.09
N THR A 59 -7.31 3.98 -9.97
CA THR A 59 -8.50 3.23 -9.56
C THR A 59 -8.14 1.77 -9.29
N HIS A 60 -8.98 1.08 -8.53
CA HIS A 60 -8.77 -0.34 -8.24
C HIS A 60 -8.71 -1.21 -9.51
N GLU A 61 -9.45 -0.85 -10.56
CA GLU A 61 -9.41 -1.55 -11.85
C GLU A 61 -8.13 -1.31 -12.62
N GLN A 62 -7.61 -0.08 -12.62
CA GLN A 62 -6.32 0.23 -13.24
C GLN A 62 -5.18 -0.49 -12.55
N LEU A 63 -5.19 -0.52 -11.22
CA LEU A 63 -4.20 -1.24 -10.43
C LEU A 63 -4.19 -2.74 -10.77
N ALA A 64 -5.37 -3.39 -10.79
CA ALA A 64 -5.47 -4.81 -11.15
C ALA A 64 -4.91 -5.12 -12.54
N ARG A 65 -5.15 -4.23 -13.52
CA ARG A 65 -4.59 -4.37 -14.87
C ARG A 65 -3.08 -4.19 -14.92
N LEU A 66 -2.53 -3.25 -14.14
CA LEU A 66 -1.09 -2.96 -14.13
C LEU A 66 -0.28 -4.03 -13.40
N VAL A 67 -0.86 -4.61 -12.34
CA VAL A 67 -0.24 -5.71 -11.57
C VAL A 67 -0.37 -7.05 -12.30
N ASP A 68 -1.27 -7.15 -13.28
CA ASP A 68 -1.64 -8.39 -13.99
C ASP A 68 -2.20 -9.48 -13.05
N GLU A 69 -3.05 -9.06 -12.11
CA GLU A 69 -3.64 -9.93 -11.09
C GLU A 69 -5.17 -9.77 -11.03
N PRO A 70 -5.92 -10.82 -10.64
CA PRO A 70 -7.35 -10.70 -10.41
C PRO A 70 -7.65 -9.61 -9.37
N ARG A 71 -8.75 -8.87 -9.58
CA ARG A 71 -9.22 -7.83 -8.65
C ARG A 71 -9.26 -8.29 -7.18
N LYS A 72 -9.64 -9.55 -6.96
CA LYS A 72 -9.70 -10.14 -5.62
C LYS A 72 -8.31 -10.26 -4.98
N THR A 73 -7.30 -10.69 -5.74
CA THR A 73 -5.91 -10.79 -5.28
C THR A 73 -5.38 -9.40 -4.93
N VAL A 74 -5.59 -8.42 -5.80
CA VAL A 74 -5.20 -7.02 -5.55
C VAL A 74 -5.90 -6.43 -4.34
N ALA A 75 -7.19 -6.73 -4.14
CA ALA A 75 -7.92 -6.28 -2.95
C ALA A 75 -7.31 -6.86 -1.67
N ARG A 76 -6.98 -8.15 -1.65
CA ARG A 76 -6.34 -8.82 -0.50
C ARG A 76 -4.93 -8.29 -0.23
N ALA A 77 -4.12 -8.13 -1.27
CA ALA A 77 -2.80 -7.51 -1.17
C ALA A 77 -2.88 -6.11 -0.55
N ARG A 78 -3.86 -5.30 -0.96
CA ARG A 78 -4.09 -3.99 -0.37
C ARG A 78 -4.55 -4.04 1.07
N LEU A 79 -5.38 -5.02 1.45
CA LEU A 79 -5.76 -5.21 2.85
C LEU A 79 -4.54 -5.54 3.71
N VAL A 80 -3.58 -6.33 3.21
CA VAL A 80 -2.30 -6.55 3.90
C VAL A 80 -1.56 -5.22 4.11
N LEU A 81 -1.45 -4.37 3.10
CA LEU A 81 -0.76 -3.08 3.21
C LEU A 81 -1.47 -2.11 4.17
N ILE A 82 -2.81 -2.06 4.14
CA ILE A 82 -3.62 -1.21 5.03
C ILE A 82 -3.54 -1.70 6.48
N ASP A 83 -3.80 -2.99 6.72
CA ASP A 83 -3.80 -3.56 8.07
C ASP A 83 -2.40 -3.56 8.71
N SER A 84 -1.35 -3.53 7.88
CA SER A 84 0.03 -3.39 8.34
C SER A 84 0.48 -1.92 8.46
N GLY A 85 -0.41 -0.96 8.17
CA GLY A 85 -0.18 0.46 8.32
C GLY A 85 0.66 1.13 7.23
N PHE A 86 0.94 0.45 6.11
CA PHE A 86 1.67 1.02 4.96
C PHE A 86 0.77 1.85 4.04
N GLU A 87 -0.54 1.61 4.07
CA GLU A 87 -1.56 2.39 3.38
C GLU A 87 -2.62 2.87 4.38
N ALA A 88 -3.20 4.04 4.12
CA ALA A 88 -4.40 4.51 4.81
C ALA A 88 -5.47 4.94 3.81
N LEU A 89 -6.72 4.92 4.28
CA LEU A 89 -7.85 5.49 3.56
C LEU A 89 -8.15 6.87 4.15
N GLU A 90 -7.87 7.93 3.40
CA GLU A 90 -8.24 9.30 3.74
C GLU A 90 -9.52 9.69 3.02
N SER A 91 -10.39 10.47 3.67
CA SER A 91 -11.56 11.02 2.99
C SER A 91 -11.12 12.04 1.95
N ASP A 92 -11.62 11.94 0.71
CA ASP A 92 -11.39 12.95 -0.32
C ASP A 92 -12.28 14.17 -0.04
N PRO A 93 -11.72 15.33 0.38
CA PRO A 93 -12.53 16.50 0.69
C PRO A 93 -13.23 17.08 -0.55
N ARG A 94 -12.82 16.70 -1.76
CA ARG A 94 -13.41 17.17 -3.03
C ARG A 94 -14.52 16.24 -3.54
N ARG A 95 -14.62 15.03 -2.99
CA ARG A 95 -15.60 14.02 -3.39
C ARG A 95 -16.20 13.36 -2.16
N ALA A 96 -17.28 13.95 -1.66
CA ALA A 96 -18.03 13.38 -0.55
C ALA A 96 -18.33 11.88 -0.79
N GLY A 97 -18.06 11.05 0.21
CA GLY A 97 -18.23 9.60 0.14
C GLY A 97 -17.12 8.81 -0.56
N HIS A 98 -16.04 9.45 -1.02
CA HIS A 98 -14.93 8.77 -1.67
C HIS A 98 -13.70 8.80 -0.77
N ALA A 99 -13.08 7.63 -0.57
CA ALA A 99 -11.80 7.51 0.10
C ALA A 99 -10.65 7.46 -0.91
N THR A 100 -9.64 8.28 -0.69
CA THR A 100 -8.36 8.27 -1.39
C THR A 100 -7.36 7.46 -0.57
N ARG A 101 -6.59 6.60 -1.23
CA ARG A 101 -5.51 5.88 -0.56
C ARG A 101 -4.29 6.77 -0.45
N VAL A 102 -3.60 6.68 0.67
CA VAL A 102 -2.35 7.40 0.91
C VAL A 102 -1.32 6.44 1.48
N LEU A 103 -0.16 6.36 0.82
CA LEU A 103 0.98 5.61 1.33
C LEU A 103 1.50 6.27 2.61
N GLN A 104 1.66 5.49 3.66
CA GLN A 104 2.06 5.97 4.99
C GLN A 104 3.59 5.88 5.19
N ARG A 105 4.13 6.89 5.85
CA ARG A 105 5.58 7.08 6.09
C ARG A 105 6.14 6.19 7.18
N GLN A 106 5.28 5.78 8.09
CA GLN A 106 5.54 4.78 9.12
C GLN A 106 4.27 3.96 9.25
N PRO A 107 4.37 2.63 9.45
CA PRO A 107 3.24 1.89 9.97
C PRO A 107 2.83 2.60 11.25
N SER A 108 1.60 3.12 11.28
CA SER A 108 1.08 3.72 12.49
C SER A 108 1.03 2.59 13.52
N THR A 109 2.03 2.52 14.40
CA THR A 109 1.99 1.63 15.56
C THR A 109 0.89 2.17 16.46
N ALA A 110 -0.31 1.63 16.29
CA ALA A 110 -1.34 1.64 17.30
C ALA A 110 -0.98 0.66 18.42
#